data_AF-A0A060N996-F1
#
_entry.id   AF-A0A060N996-F1
#
_cell.length_a   1.000
_cell.length_b   1.000
_cell.length_c   1.000
_cell.angle_alpha   90.00
_cell.angle_beta   90.00
_cell.angle_gamma   90.00
#
_symmetry.space_group_name_H-M   'P 1'
#
loop_
_entity.id
_entity.type
_entity.pdbx_description
1 polymer ?
#
loop_
_entity_poly.entity_id
_entity_poly.type
_entity_poly.pdbx_seq_one_letter_code
_entity_poly.pdbx_strand_id
1 'polypeptide(L)'
;MENFKIIRNKKHFLIINLNGNKDLNGYITNKALINIKSKEANKEYLTCNKLINTIQNKKVPSNDYLLKCAIALTTDKKYKENLIEIQKRRRTKYINIQKGLKK
;
A
#
# COMPACT_ATOMS: atom_id res chain seq x y z
N MET A 1 1.02 5.96 17.93
CA MET A 1 0.30 5.36 16.78
C MET A 1 0.48 6.25 15.57
N GLU A 2 0.65 5.67 14.37
CA GLU A 2 0.70 6.46 13.12
C GLU A 2 -0.65 7.15 12.88
N ASN A 3 -0.61 8.44 12.54
CA ASN A 3 -1.79 9.27 12.34
C ASN A 3 -2.06 9.45 10.84
N PHE A 4 -3.23 9.03 10.37
CA PHE A 4 -3.56 9.03 8.94
C PHE A 4 -4.75 9.94 8.65
N LYS A 5 -4.70 10.60 7.49
CA LYS A 5 -5.81 11.38 6.94
C LYS A 5 -6.21 10.83 5.58
N ILE A 6 -7.51 10.61 5.38
CA ILE A 6 -8.09 10.26 4.08
C ILE A 6 -8.78 11.49 3.50
N ILE A 7 -8.47 11.83 2.26
CA ILE A 7 -9.06 12.95 1.52
C ILE A 7 -9.68 12.39 0.24
N ARG A 8 -10.96 12.70 -0.01
CA ARG A 8 -11.67 12.29 -1.23
C ARG A 8 -11.47 13.34 -2.32
N ASN A 9 -10.93 12.92 -3.46
CA ASN A 9 -10.96 13.67 -4.71
C ASN A 9 -11.97 13.04 -5.68
N LYS A 10 -12.23 13.71 -6.81
CA LYS A 10 -13.17 13.22 -7.84
C LYS A 10 -12.81 11.83 -8.39
N LYS A 11 -11.51 11.50 -8.48
CA LYS A 11 -11.01 10.26 -9.12
C LYS A 11 -10.39 9.25 -8.15
N HIS A 12 -10.03 9.67 -6.93
CA HIS A 12 -9.29 8.82 -5.99
C HIS A 12 -9.48 9.30 -4.54
N PHE A 13 -9.20 8.41 -3.61
CA PHE A 13 -8.88 8.76 -2.23
C PHE A 13 -7.37 8.94 -2.10
N LEU A 14 -6.98 10.05 -1.48
CA LEU A 14 -5.61 10.33 -1.07
C LEU A 14 -5.47 10.01 0.42
N ILE A 15 -4.55 9.12 0.75
CA ILE A 15 -4.19 8.77 2.11
C ILE A 15 -2.86 9.42 2.42
N ILE A 16 -2.76 10.10 3.55
CA ILE A 16 -1.56 10.81 4.01
C ILE A 16 -1.22 10.32 5.41
N ASN A 17 0.04 9.95 5.64
CA ASN A 17 0.56 9.74 6.99
C ASN A 17 1.08 11.07 7.54
N LEU A 18 0.41 11.62 8.54
CA LEU A 18 0.73 12.92 9.14
C LEU A 18 2.03 12.87 9.97
N ASN A 19 2.46 11.67 10.36
CA ASN A 19 3.74 11.47 11.04
C ASN A 19 4.90 11.29 10.04
N GLY A 20 4.59 11.32 8.73
CA GLY A 20 5.55 11.13 7.66
C GLY A 20 6.53 12.27 7.47
N ASN A 21 7.60 11.97 6.74
CA ASN A 21 8.62 12.96 6.39
C ASN A 21 8.04 14.00 5.42
N LYS A 22 8.49 15.24 5.59
CA LYS A 22 8.25 16.34 4.65
C LYS A 22 9.44 16.49 3.72
N ASP A 23 9.18 16.88 2.48
CA ASP A 23 10.24 17.32 1.58
C ASP A 23 10.77 18.72 1.95
N LEU A 24 11.74 19.21 1.19
CA LEU A 24 12.36 20.53 1.39
C LEU A 24 11.34 21.69 1.28
N ASN A 25 10.21 21.46 0.61
CA ASN A 25 9.14 22.44 0.44
C ASN A 25 8.03 22.27 1.50
N GLY A 26 8.21 21.37 2.47
CA GLY A 26 7.26 21.12 3.55
C GLY A 26 6.11 20.17 3.19
N TYR A 27 6.11 19.54 2.01
CA TYR A 27 5.05 18.61 1.60
C TYR A 27 5.26 17.21 2.17
N ILE A 28 4.18 16.62 2.70
CA ILE A 28 4.21 15.25 3.20
C ILE A 28 4.45 14.26 2.05
N THR A 29 5.51 13.47 2.19
CA THR A 29 5.96 12.50 1.17
C THR A 29 5.29 11.14 1.33
N ASN A 30 4.94 10.76 2.56
CA ASN A 30 4.26 9.50 2.87
C ASN A 30 2.77 9.59 2.51
N LYS A 31 2.47 9.38 1.24
CA LYS A 31 1.11 9.40 0.70
C LYS A 31 0.85 8.24 -0.25
N ALA A 32 -0.40 7.82 -0.35
CA ALA A 32 -0.85 6.83 -1.31
C ALA A 32 -2.20 7.21 -1.91
N LEU A 33 -2.47 6.68 -3.11
CA LEU A 33 -3.68 6.95 -3.87
C LEU A 33 -4.46 5.65 -4.08
N ILE A 34 -5.75 5.67 -3.77
CA ILE A 34 -6.71 4.60 -4.08
C ILE A 34 -7.72 5.12 -5.10
N ASN A 35 -7.67 4.58 -6.32
CA ASN A 35 -8.57 5.01 -7.39
C ASN A 35 -10.02 4.62 -7.08
N ILE A 36 -10.93 5.57 -7.29
CA ILE A 36 -12.37 5.36 -7.18
C ILE A 36 -12.84 4.71 -8.48
N LYS A 37 -13.43 3.52 -8.39
CA LYS A 37 -13.99 2.81 -9.54
C LYS A 37 -15.52 2.80 -9.51
N SER A 38 -16.11 2.88 -8.33
CA SER A 38 -17.56 2.95 -8.13
C SER A 38 -18.06 4.38 -7.98
N LYS A 39 -19.30 4.67 -8.43
CA LYS A 39 -19.92 6.00 -8.27
C LYS A 39 -20.00 6.43 -6.79
N GLU A 40 -20.34 5.48 -5.92
CA GLU A 40 -20.52 5.73 -4.49
C GLU A 40 -19.20 5.76 -3.71
N ALA A 41 -18.14 5.14 -4.23
CA ALA A 41 -16.80 5.10 -3.64
C ALA A 41 -16.71 4.44 -2.25
N ASN A 42 -17.80 3.83 -1.76
CA ASN A 42 -17.89 3.23 -0.42
C ASN A 42 -16.87 2.09 -0.23
N LYS A 43 -16.73 1.21 -1.23
CA LYS A 43 -15.79 0.09 -1.19
C LYS A 43 -14.34 0.57 -1.11
N GLU A 44 -14.02 1.62 -1.85
CA GLU A 44 -12.70 2.21 -1.90
C GLU A 44 -12.36 2.95 -0.60
N TYR A 45 -13.33 3.62 0.02
CA TYR A 45 -13.17 4.20 1.35
C TYR A 45 -12.91 3.13 2.42
N LEU A 46 -13.67 2.04 2.42
CA LEU A 46 -13.42 0.88 3.29
C LEU A 46 -12.04 0.26 3.03
N THR A 47 -11.59 0.26 1.77
CA THR A 47 -10.24 -0.20 1.41
C THR A 47 -9.16 0.71 2.00
N CYS A 48 -9.37 2.03 2.02
CA CYS A 48 -8.48 2.98 2.69
C CYS A 48 -8.38 2.69 4.18
N ASN A 49 -9.51 2.53 4.87
CA ASN A 49 -9.54 2.22 6.30
C ASN A 49 -8.87 0.86 6.60
N LYS A 50 -9.14 -0.15 5.77
CA LYS A 50 -8.49 -1.46 5.90
C LYS A 50 -6.97 -1.36 5.73
N LEU A 51 -6.50 -0.55 4.78
CA LEU A 51 -5.07 -0.32 4.58
C LEU A 51 -4.44 0.36 5.80
N ILE A 52 -5.07 1.39 6.37
CA ILE A 52 -4.61 2.06 7.60
C ILE A 52 -4.51 1.06 8.75
N ASN A 53 -5.56 0.28 8.98
CA ASN A 53 -5.57 -0.75 10.02
C ASN A 53 -4.49 -1.81 9.79
N THR A 54 -4.22 -2.15 8.53
CA THR A 54 -3.15 -3.10 8.17
C THR A 54 -1.78 -2.55 8.58
N ILE A 55 -1.51 -1.27 8.31
CA ILE A 55 -0.25 -0.61 8.69
C ILE A 55 -0.14 -0.47 10.21
N GLN A 56 -1.19 0.02 10.88
CA GLN A 56 -1.19 0.21 12.34
C GLN A 56 -0.95 -1.10 13.09
N ASN A 57 -1.50 -2.22 12.58
CA ASN A 57 -1.29 -3.55 13.15
C ASN A 57 -0.05 -4.28 12.59
N LYS A 58 0.77 -3.62 11.77
CA LYS A 58 1.96 -4.19 11.10
C LYS A 58 1.69 -5.51 10.36
N LYS A 59 0.50 -5.64 9.77
CA LYS A 59 0.07 -6.83 9.01
C LYS A 59 0.45 -6.71 7.53
N VAL A 60 0.63 -7.82 6.85
CA VAL A 60 0.96 -7.82 5.42
C VAL A 60 -0.29 -7.55 4.57
N PRO A 61 -0.30 -6.54 3.68
CA PRO A 61 -1.41 -6.30 2.75
C PRO A 61 -1.67 -7.47 1.79
N SER A 62 -2.93 -7.71 1.47
CA SER A 62 -3.36 -8.90 0.72
C SER A 62 -2.91 -8.94 -0.74
N ASN A 63 -2.76 -7.79 -1.40
CA ASN A 63 -2.41 -7.72 -2.82
C ASN A 63 -1.26 -6.73 -3.07
N ASP A 64 -0.66 -6.80 -4.25
CA ASP A 64 0.52 -6.00 -4.60
C ASP A 64 0.25 -4.51 -4.69
N TYR A 65 -0.98 -4.13 -5.04
CA TYR A 65 -1.38 -2.73 -5.10
C TYR A 65 -1.38 -2.11 -3.70
N LEU A 66 -2.08 -2.74 -2.75
CA LEU A 66 -2.11 -2.32 -1.35
C LEU A 66 -0.75 -2.44 -0.68
N LEU A 67 0.07 -3.43 -1.09
CA LEU A 67 1.44 -3.56 -0.62
C LEU A 67 2.30 -2.34 -0.99
N LYS A 68 2.21 -1.88 -2.26
CA LYS A 68 2.88 -0.64 -2.70
C LYS A 68 2.39 0.57 -1.92
N CYS A 69 1.08 0.69 -1.71
CA CYS A 69 0.52 1.79 -0.92
C CYS A 69 1.02 1.75 0.53
N ALA A 70 1.07 0.58 1.17
CA ALA A 70 1.59 0.43 2.53
C ALA A 70 3.07 0.82 2.64
N ILE A 71 3.91 0.42 1.67
CA ILE A 71 5.33 0.79 1.61
C ILE A 71 5.51 2.32 1.50
N ALA A 72 4.64 2.99 0.74
CA ALA A 72 4.67 4.44 0.59
C ALA A 72 4.21 5.17 1.87
N LEU A 73 3.22 4.60 2.57
CA LEU A 73 2.59 5.23 3.74
C LEU A 73 3.36 5.01 5.04
N THR A 74 4.03 3.87 5.21
CA THR A 74 4.68 3.52 6.48
C THR A 74 5.87 4.42 6.78
N THR A 75 6.02 4.77 8.07
CA THR A 75 7.21 5.46 8.59
C THR A 75 8.19 4.50 9.26
N ASP A 76 7.70 3.36 9.75
CA ASP A 76 8.55 2.33 10.37
C ASP A 76 9.46 1.66 9.32
N LYS A 77 10.77 1.84 9.49
CA LYS A 77 11.82 1.31 8.59
C LYS A 77 11.84 -0.22 8.57
N LYS A 78 11.77 -0.88 9.73
CA LYS A 78 11.83 -2.35 9.83
C LYS A 78 10.61 -2.97 9.17
N TYR A 79 9.43 -2.39 9.41
CA TYR A 79 8.20 -2.85 8.76
C TYR A 79 8.26 -2.62 7.24
N LYS A 80 8.77 -1.47 6.78
CA LYS A 80 8.96 -1.16 5.36
C LYS A 80 9.85 -2.17 4.65
N GLU A 81 10.99 -2.52 5.24
CA GLU A 81 11.93 -3.50 4.69
C GLU A 81 11.27 -4.87 4.50
N ASN A 82 10.51 -5.33 5.50
CA ASN A 82 9.73 -6.57 5.42
C ASN A 82 8.73 -6.55 4.26
N LEU A 83 7.97 -5.44 4.09
CA LEU A 83 7.02 -5.31 2.99
C LEU A 83 7.70 -5.34 1.60
N ILE A 84 8.88 -4.72 1.48
CA ILE A 84 9.68 -4.73 0.23
C ILE A 84 10.15 -6.15 -0.09
N GLU A 85 10.59 -6.91 0.91
CA GLU A 85 11.00 -8.30 0.72
C GLU A 85 9.84 -9.17 0.23
N ILE A 86 8.67 -9.04 0.86
CA ILE A 86 7.45 -9.74 0.43
C ILE A 86 7.07 -9.35 -1.00
N GLN A 87 7.22 -8.08 -1.37
CA GLN A 87 6.96 -7.62 -2.74
C GLN A 87 7.87 -8.31 -3.76
N LYS A 88 9.16 -8.49 -3.44
CA LYS A 88 10.11 -9.22 -4.29
C LYS A 88 9.69 -10.68 -4.45
N ARG A 89 9.31 -11.35 -3.35
CA ARG A 89 8.84 -12.75 -3.35
C ARG A 89 7.55 -12.97 -4.16
N ARG A 90 6.65 -11.99 -4.19
CA ARG A 90 5.42 -12.08 -5.02
C ARG A 90 5.67 -11.91 -6.51
N ARG A 91 6.72 -11.18 -6.88
CA ARG A 91 7.09 -10.95 -8.29
C ARG A 91 7.80 -12.14 -8.92
N THR A 92 8.47 -12.98 -8.13
CA THR A 92 9.07 -14.21 -8.63
C THR A 92 7.97 -15.19 -9.04
N LYS A 93 7.72 -15.30 -10.35
CA LYS A 93 6.83 -16.33 -10.90
C LYS A 93 7.40 -17.70 -10.59
N TYR A 94 6.55 -18.61 -10.11
CA TYR A 94 6.88 -20.02 -10.05
C TYR A 94 7.04 -20.55 -11.48
N ILE A 95 8.28 -20.89 -11.86
CA ILE A 95 8.55 -21.56 -13.13
C ILE A 95 8.59 -23.06 -12.81
N ASN A 96 7.54 -23.79 -13.21
CA ASN A 96 7.57 -25.25 -13.14
C ASN A 96 8.45 -25.79 -14.28
N ILE A 97 9.69 -26.13 -13.95
CA ILE A 97 10.69 -26.65 -14.90
C ILE A 97 10.22 -27.98 -15.53
N GLN A 98 9.41 -28.78 -14.83
CA GLN A 98 8.95 -30.09 -15.31
C GLN A 98 7.90 -30.01 -16.43
N LYS A 99 7.20 -28.88 -16.60
CA LYS A 99 6.17 -28.73 -17.65
C LYS A 99 6.73 -28.60 -19.08
N GLY A 100 8.05 -28.41 -19.24
CA GLY A 100 8.70 -28.27 -20.55
C GLY A 100 9.27 -29.57 -21.14
N LEU A 101 9.35 -30.64 -20.35
CA LEU A 101 9.86 -31.94 -20.78
C LEU A 101 8.70 -32.83 -21.25
N LYS A 102 8.14 -32.53 -22.42
CA LYS A 102 7.44 -33.59 -23.18
C LYS A 102 8.53 -34.46 -23.80
N LYS A 103 8.57 -35.74 -23.40
CA LYS A 103 9.37 -36.79 -24.02
C LYS A 103 8.94 -37.01 -25.47
#